data_AF-A0A485MR18-F1
#
_entry.id   AF-A0A485MR18-F1
#
_cell.length_a   1.000
_cell.length_b   1.000
_cell.length_c   1.000
_cell.angle_alpha   90.00
_cell.angle_beta   90.00
_cell.angle_gamma   90.00
#
_symmetry.space_group_name_H-M   'P 1'
#
loop_
_entity.id
_entity.type
_entity.pdbx_description
1 polymer ?
#
loop_
_entity_poly.entity_id
_entity_poly.type
_entity_poly.pdbx_seq_one_letter_code
_entity_poly.pdbx_strand_id
1 'polypeptide(L)'
;MGFSGNGVTICEDDNECGNLTQSCGENANCTNTEGSYYCMCAPGFRSSSNQDRFITNDGTLCIDIDECSGPAACGDHAVCENVDGGYNCSCKEGYQTSTGKSQFTPNDGTYCQENVSADCHLDNACIAANIDKMLTKIRHIKEPVALLQEVYRNSVKDLSPMDIITYIEILAESSPLLGDMNSTNSTKDTPSNSTLTEFVKTVNNFVQKDTFIVWDKLPTNRRRTHLTKLMHATEQATLRIAQNFQKTTQFNTNSSDIALKAFCFDSNHMKYIHPHMNVDGDYIKIFPKRKAAYDSYGNVAVTFLYYKSIGPLFSSSDNFLLEPQSYDNSEEEERVVSSVISVSISSNPPTLYELEKITFTLSHIKTTDKYRSQCAFWNYSPDTMNGSWSSVGCELTYSNETHTSCRCNHLTHFAILMSSGPSIGIKDYNILTRITQLGIIISLICLAICIFTFWFFSEIQSTRTTIHKNLCCNLFLAELVFLVGINTNTNKLFCSIIAGLLHYFFLAAFAWMCIEGIHLYLIVVGVIYNKGFLHKNFYIFGYLSPAVVVGFSASLGYRYYGTTKVLISWLLDLSYTKFFVTLQG
;
A
#
# COMPACT_ATOMS: atom_id res chain seq x y z
N MET A 1 44.32 -2.61 71.44
CA MET A 1 45.24 -1.62 72.04
C MET A 1 45.29 -0.51 71.02
N GLY A 2 44.85 0.70 71.36
CA GLY A 2 44.92 1.87 70.46
C GLY A 2 45.73 3.02 71.05
N PHE A 3 46.44 2.76 72.15
CA PHE A 3 47.38 3.67 72.78
C PHE A 3 48.55 2.87 73.32
N SER A 4 49.75 3.42 73.17
CA SER A 4 50.97 2.93 73.78
C SER A 4 51.50 3.94 74.82
N GLY A 5 52.05 3.42 75.92
CA GLY A 5 52.54 4.27 77.01
C GLY A 5 52.64 3.56 78.36
N ASN A 6 53.10 4.30 79.39
CA ASN A 6 53.26 3.79 80.76
C ASN A 6 51.98 3.91 81.61
N GLY A 7 50.88 4.42 81.04
CA GLY A 7 49.56 4.51 81.68
C GLY A 7 49.45 5.55 82.81
N VAL A 8 50.49 6.35 83.08
CA VAL A 8 50.51 7.34 84.18
C VAL A 8 50.91 8.75 83.71
N THR A 9 51.84 8.86 82.75
CA THR A 9 52.36 10.17 82.27
C THR A 9 52.54 10.26 80.76
N ILE A 10 52.58 9.14 80.03
CA ILE A 10 52.72 9.09 78.58
C ILE A 10 51.62 8.17 78.05
N CYS A 11 50.80 8.70 77.14
CA CYS A 11 49.76 8.00 76.40
C CYS A 11 49.80 8.53 74.96
N GLU A 12 50.42 7.78 74.06
CA GLU A 12 50.52 8.12 72.65
C GLU A 12 49.58 7.22 71.87
N ASP A 13 48.84 7.82 70.93
CA ASP A 13 47.92 7.11 70.05
C ASP A 13 48.69 6.19 69.09
N ASP A 14 48.28 4.93 69.03
CA ASP A 14 48.92 3.97 68.12
C ASP A 14 48.33 4.15 66.72
N ASN A 15 49.11 4.64 65.75
CA ASN A 15 48.59 4.78 64.38
C ASN A 15 48.46 3.41 63.68
N GLU A 16 47.28 2.80 63.77
CA GLU A 16 47.03 1.46 63.23
C GLU A 16 46.98 1.42 61.69
N CYS A 17 46.91 2.59 61.04
CA CYS A 17 47.01 2.72 59.58
C CYS A 17 48.46 2.84 59.08
N GLY A 18 49.42 3.10 59.98
CA GLY A 18 50.80 3.43 59.60
C GLY A 18 51.72 2.25 59.32
N ASN A 19 51.39 1.02 59.76
CA ASN A 19 52.37 -0.06 59.84
C ASN A 19 51.90 -1.48 59.45
N LEU A 20 50.79 -1.62 58.73
CA LEU A 20 50.39 -2.90 58.14
C LEU A 20 49.93 -2.68 56.69
N THR A 21 50.63 -3.33 55.75
CA THR A 21 50.19 -3.46 54.36
C THR A 21 48.81 -4.13 54.36
N GLN A 22 47.75 -3.33 54.16
CA GLN A 22 46.32 -3.68 54.19
C GLN A 22 45.71 -3.99 55.56
N SER A 23 45.77 -3.04 56.50
CA SER A 23 44.87 -3.09 57.68
C SER A 23 43.40 -3.24 57.24
N CYS A 24 42.90 -2.52 56.23
CA CYS A 24 41.46 -2.50 55.92
C CYS A 24 40.96 -3.52 54.89
N GLY A 25 41.80 -4.45 54.42
CA GLY A 25 41.48 -5.36 53.30
C GLY A 25 41.67 -4.71 51.91
N GLU A 26 41.37 -5.46 50.84
CA GLU A 26 41.40 -4.95 49.46
C GLU A 26 40.28 -3.94 49.22
N ASN A 27 40.56 -2.92 48.39
CA ASN A 27 39.61 -1.86 48.00
C ASN A 27 39.03 -1.06 49.19
N ALA A 28 39.82 -0.86 50.24
CA ALA A 28 39.44 -0.08 51.43
C ALA A 28 40.56 0.88 51.90
N ASN A 29 40.16 2.05 52.40
CA ASN A 29 41.03 3.07 52.98
C ASN A 29 40.94 3.08 54.51
N CYS A 30 42.09 3.16 55.17
CA CYS A 30 42.22 3.25 56.63
C CYS A 30 42.30 4.71 57.09
N THR A 31 41.53 5.08 58.12
CA THR A 31 41.64 6.37 58.80
C THR A 31 41.88 6.16 60.29
N ASN A 32 43.00 6.71 60.78
CA ASN A 32 43.38 6.65 62.20
C ASN A 32 42.61 7.70 63.01
N THR A 33 42.20 7.33 64.22
CA THR A 33 41.50 8.21 65.17
C THR A 33 42.13 8.07 66.56
N GLU A 34 41.94 9.04 67.44
CA GLU A 34 42.51 8.94 68.78
C GLU A 34 41.89 7.76 69.56
N GLY A 35 42.71 6.75 69.85
CA GLY A 35 42.38 5.50 70.54
C GLY A 35 41.82 4.37 69.67
N SER A 36 41.71 4.56 68.35
CA SER A 36 41.14 3.56 67.44
C SER A 36 41.38 3.89 65.96
N TYR A 37 40.93 3.04 65.05
CA TYR A 37 40.89 3.35 63.61
C TYR A 37 39.59 2.83 63.00
N TYR A 38 39.26 3.34 61.82
CA TYR A 38 38.18 2.80 61.01
C TYR A 38 38.58 2.69 59.54
N CYS A 39 37.93 1.76 58.87
CA CYS A 39 38.07 1.46 57.46
C CYS A 39 36.84 1.94 56.70
N MET A 40 37.03 2.48 55.50
CA MET A 40 35.97 2.82 54.56
C MET A 40 36.28 2.17 53.21
N CYS A 41 35.27 1.67 52.50
CA CYS A 41 35.49 1.17 51.14
C CYS A 41 35.94 2.31 50.23
N ALA A 42 36.83 1.99 49.28
CA ALA A 42 37.26 2.91 48.25
C ALA A 42 36.05 3.34 47.37
N PRO A 43 36.11 4.51 46.73
CA PRO A 43 35.07 4.91 45.77
C PRO A 43 34.83 3.80 44.72
N GLY A 44 33.57 3.52 44.39
CA GLY A 44 33.17 2.39 43.53
C GLY A 44 32.86 1.09 44.28
N PHE A 45 33.15 1.03 45.59
CA PHE A 45 32.92 -0.15 46.41
C PHE A 45 31.97 0.15 47.58
N ARG A 46 31.19 -0.85 47.97
CA ARG A 46 30.36 -0.82 49.19
C ARG A 46 30.76 -1.94 50.13
N SER A 47 30.56 -1.74 51.42
CA SER A 47 30.80 -2.79 52.41
C SER A 47 29.72 -3.88 52.32
N SER A 48 30.12 -5.14 52.49
CA SER A 48 29.20 -6.28 52.55
C SER A 48 28.19 -6.17 53.70
N SER A 49 28.54 -5.44 54.75
CA SER A 49 27.68 -5.11 55.89
C SER A 49 26.84 -3.84 55.71
N ASN A 50 26.96 -3.14 54.57
CA ASN A 50 26.33 -1.84 54.28
C ASN A 50 26.62 -0.75 55.33
N GLN A 51 27.75 -0.84 56.04
CA GLN A 51 28.24 0.19 56.95
C GLN A 51 29.28 1.06 56.26
N ASP A 52 29.17 2.38 56.42
CA ASP A 52 30.14 3.33 55.85
C ASP A 52 31.53 3.19 56.48
N ARG A 53 31.60 2.72 57.73
CA ARG A 53 32.83 2.53 58.51
C ARG A 53 32.82 1.16 59.17
N PHE A 54 33.93 0.43 59.07
CA PHE A 54 34.10 -0.89 59.69
C PHE A 54 35.51 -1.03 60.29
N ILE A 55 35.76 -2.09 61.07
CA ILE A 55 37.07 -2.39 61.66
C ILE A 55 37.63 -3.65 61.00
N THR A 56 38.95 -3.74 60.87
CA THR A 56 39.63 -4.95 60.39
C THR A 56 39.25 -6.15 61.25
N ASN A 57 38.83 -7.24 60.61
CA ASN A 57 38.41 -8.53 61.21
C ASN A 57 36.93 -8.68 61.57
N ASP A 58 36.05 -7.71 61.26
CA ASP A 58 34.59 -7.89 61.41
C ASP A 58 33.95 -8.74 60.28
N GLY A 59 34.76 -9.37 59.43
CA GLY A 59 34.30 -10.13 58.26
C GLY A 59 33.70 -9.26 57.13
N THR A 60 33.72 -7.93 57.29
CA THR A 60 33.26 -6.97 56.28
C THR A 60 34.25 -6.93 55.12
N LEU A 61 33.74 -7.07 53.89
CA LEU A 61 34.51 -6.99 52.64
C LEU A 61 33.97 -5.84 51.78
N CYS A 62 34.84 -5.19 51.03
CA CYS A 62 34.43 -4.20 50.04
C CYS A 62 34.09 -4.91 48.73
N ILE A 63 32.80 -4.91 48.39
CA ILE A 63 32.29 -5.47 47.15
C ILE A 63 32.06 -4.35 46.15
N ASP A 64 32.39 -4.62 44.89
CA ASP A 64 32.17 -3.72 43.79
C ASP A 64 30.68 -3.34 43.68
N ILE A 65 30.40 -2.07 43.38
CA ILE A 65 29.05 -1.58 43.16
C ILE A 65 28.76 -1.78 41.67
N ASP A 66 27.81 -2.66 41.34
CA ASP A 66 27.37 -2.80 39.95
C ASP A 66 26.54 -1.57 39.54
N GLU A 67 27.19 -0.57 38.95
CA GLU A 67 26.52 0.64 38.49
C GLU A 67 25.62 0.39 37.27
N CYS A 68 25.84 -0.71 36.54
CA CYS A 68 25.02 -1.09 35.39
C CYS A 68 23.65 -1.69 35.78
N SER A 69 23.47 -2.08 37.04
CA SER A 69 22.19 -2.55 37.58
C SER A 69 21.14 -1.43 37.73
N GLY A 70 21.54 -0.15 37.62
CA GLY A 70 20.64 1.00 37.65
C GLY A 70 20.03 1.36 36.27
N PRO A 71 18.80 1.92 36.22
CA PRO A 71 18.26 2.42 34.95
C PRO A 71 19.10 3.60 34.44
N ALA A 72 19.51 3.54 33.17
CA ALA A 72 20.21 4.60 32.43
C ALA A 72 21.65 4.95 32.88
N ALA A 73 22.44 3.98 33.36
CA ALA A 73 23.84 4.18 33.77
C ALA A 73 24.73 4.87 32.71
N CYS A 74 24.60 4.51 31.44
CA CYS A 74 25.43 5.00 30.33
C CYS A 74 24.74 6.03 29.41
N GLY A 75 23.57 6.53 29.80
CA GLY A 75 22.72 7.36 28.93
C GLY A 75 22.04 6.59 27.80
N ASP A 76 21.33 7.31 26.93
CA ASP A 76 20.57 6.71 25.84
C ASP A 76 21.49 6.10 24.77
N HIS A 77 21.03 5.00 24.17
CA HIS A 77 21.72 4.30 23.07
C HIS A 77 23.13 3.75 23.40
N ALA A 78 23.46 3.61 24.68
CA ALA A 78 24.70 2.98 25.15
C ALA A 78 24.46 1.62 25.84
N VAL A 79 25.51 0.80 25.88
CA VAL A 79 25.62 -0.47 26.62
C VAL A 79 26.61 -0.26 27.76
N CYS A 80 26.22 -0.69 28.95
CA CYS A 80 27.02 -0.59 30.18
C CYS A 80 27.74 -1.92 30.45
N GLU A 81 29.03 -1.84 30.78
CA GLU A 81 29.87 -2.95 31.22
C GLU A 81 30.48 -2.60 32.58
N ASN A 82 30.13 -3.39 33.60
CA ASN A 82 30.62 -3.20 34.95
C ASN A 82 32.07 -3.73 35.08
N VAL A 83 32.95 -2.96 35.71
CA VAL A 83 34.37 -3.29 35.94
C VAL A 83 34.74 -3.07 37.41
N ASP A 84 35.77 -3.73 37.92
CA ASP A 84 36.14 -3.56 39.33
C ASP A 84 36.50 -2.10 39.65
N GLY A 85 35.71 -1.46 40.52
CA GLY A 85 35.82 -0.05 40.91
C GLY A 85 35.10 0.95 40.01
N GLY A 86 34.27 0.51 39.05
CA GLY A 86 33.43 1.38 38.25
C GLY A 86 32.81 0.73 37.00
N TYR A 87 32.59 1.50 35.94
CA TYR A 87 31.89 1.01 34.75
C TYR A 87 32.30 1.73 33.47
N ASN A 88 32.26 0.98 32.36
CA ASN A 88 32.55 1.47 31.03
C ASN A 88 31.28 1.43 30.16
N CYS A 89 31.15 2.43 29.30
CA CYS A 89 30.05 2.57 28.37
C CYS A 89 30.55 2.41 26.93
N SER A 90 29.78 1.73 26.10
CA SER A 90 30.00 1.62 24.66
C SER A 90 28.71 1.95 23.91
N CYS A 91 28.80 2.50 22.69
CA CYS A 91 27.60 2.80 21.92
C CYS A 91 27.03 1.54 21.28
N LYS A 92 25.69 1.44 21.24
CA LYS A 92 24.99 0.37 20.51
C LYS A 92 25.30 0.46 19.00
N GLU A 93 25.09 -0.64 18.29
CA GLU A 93 25.18 -0.65 16.82
C GLU A 93 24.33 0.48 16.21
N GLY A 94 24.88 1.18 15.21
CA GLY A 94 24.28 2.38 14.59
C GLY A 94 24.65 3.71 15.26
N TYR A 95 25.34 3.69 16.40
CA TYR A 95 25.75 4.89 17.13
C TYR A 95 27.28 4.94 17.29
N GLN A 96 27.83 6.15 17.33
CA GLN A 96 29.25 6.40 17.57
C GLN A 96 29.41 7.38 18.74
N THR A 97 30.54 7.32 19.43
CA THR A 97 30.86 8.31 20.46
C THR A 97 31.11 9.67 19.82
N SER A 98 30.71 10.75 20.50
CA SER A 98 31.03 12.12 20.08
C SER A 98 32.55 12.39 19.96
N THR A 99 33.36 11.61 20.66
CA THR A 99 34.83 11.73 20.72
C THR A 99 35.59 10.73 19.84
N GLY A 100 34.89 9.76 19.22
CA GLY A 100 35.50 8.72 18.39
C GLY A 100 36.22 7.59 19.14
N LYS A 101 36.14 7.54 20.48
CA LYS A 101 36.65 6.43 21.30
C LYS A 101 35.69 5.23 21.24
N SER A 102 36.21 4.01 21.37
CA SER A 102 35.38 2.79 21.41
C SER A 102 34.63 2.59 22.73
N GLN A 103 35.19 3.07 23.84
CA GLN A 103 34.60 3.03 25.18
C GLN A 103 34.78 4.40 25.86
N PHE A 104 33.85 4.76 26.74
CA PHE A 104 33.88 6.01 27.52
C PHE A 104 33.33 5.80 28.93
N THR A 105 33.70 6.69 29.86
CA THR A 105 33.09 6.74 31.19
C THR A 105 31.99 7.83 31.22
N PRO A 106 30.90 7.64 31.97
CA PRO A 106 29.72 8.54 31.96
C PRO A 106 29.98 9.97 32.43
N ASN A 107 31.15 10.24 33.04
CA ASN A 107 31.56 11.58 33.48
C ASN A 107 32.56 12.27 32.51
N ASP A 108 32.94 11.63 31.40
CA ASP A 108 33.88 12.18 30.39
C ASP A 108 33.19 13.15 29.40
N GLY A 109 31.90 13.47 29.60
CA GLY A 109 31.11 14.32 28.68
C GLY A 109 30.88 13.71 27.29
N THR A 110 31.25 12.44 27.11
CA THR A 110 31.04 11.69 25.87
C THR A 110 29.63 11.11 25.86
N TYR A 111 28.94 11.20 24.72
CA TYR A 111 27.61 10.61 24.52
C TYR A 111 27.57 9.91 23.16
N CYS A 112 26.60 9.01 23.02
CA CYS A 112 26.36 8.31 21.77
C CYS A 112 25.54 9.20 20.83
N GLN A 113 26.10 9.52 19.67
CA GLN A 113 25.42 10.20 18.58
C GLN A 113 25.18 9.20 17.43
N GLU A 114 24.12 9.41 16.66
CA GLU A 114 23.85 8.58 15.50
C GLU A 114 25.02 8.62 14.51
N ASN A 115 25.44 7.44 14.07
CA ASN A 115 26.50 7.32 13.08
C ASN A 115 25.91 7.59 11.70
N VAL A 116 26.13 8.79 11.17
CA VAL A 116 25.70 9.21 9.82
C VAL A 116 26.35 8.35 8.70
N SER A 117 27.28 7.44 9.03
CA SER A 117 27.94 6.56 8.07
C SER A 117 27.62 5.07 8.20
N ALA A 118 26.74 4.66 9.11
CA ALA A 118 26.27 3.28 9.20
C ALA A 118 24.75 3.25 9.43
N ASP A 119 24.03 2.93 8.35
CA ASP A 119 22.59 2.69 8.27
C ASP A 119 21.68 3.93 8.48
N CYS A 120 21.38 4.63 7.39
CA CYS A 120 20.37 5.70 7.38
C CYS A 120 19.01 5.11 7.81
N HIS A 121 18.41 5.60 8.90
CA HIS A 121 17.04 5.28 9.30
C HIS A 121 15.98 5.89 8.37
N LEU A 122 15.98 5.54 7.08
CA LEU A 122 15.02 5.97 6.06
C LEU A 122 14.76 7.50 6.01
N ASP A 123 15.64 8.33 6.57
CA ASP A 123 15.49 9.78 6.51
C ASP A 123 15.76 10.31 5.10
N ASN A 124 14.89 11.19 4.59
CA ASN A 124 14.97 11.66 3.21
C ASN A 124 16.24 12.48 2.92
N ALA A 125 16.75 13.22 3.91
CA ALA A 125 17.98 14.01 3.74
C ALA A 125 19.21 13.10 3.76
N CYS A 126 19.24 12.10 4.65
CA CYS A 126 20.28 11.06 4.67
C CYS A 126 20.31 10.27 3.36
N ILE A 127 19.13 9.89 2.86
CA ILE A 127 19.00 9.18 1.57
C ILE A 127 19.58 10.00 0.43
N ALA A 128 19.18 11.27 0.32
CA ALA A 128 19.67 12.17 -0.72
C ALA A 128 21.20 12.37 -0.64
N ALA A 129 21.75 12.52 0.56
CA ALA A 129 23.20 12.67 0.76
C ALA A 129 23.97 11.39 0.39
N ASN A 130 23.44 10.21 0.71
CA ASN A 130 24.07 8.94 0.31
C ASN A 130 24.03 8.74 -1.20
N ILE A 131 22.91 9.08 -1.84
CA ILE A 131 22.77 9.05 -3.30
C ILE A 131 23.79 9.97 -3.95
N ASP A 132 23.92 11.22 -3.50
CA ASP A 132 24.91 12.17 -4.06
C ASP A 132 26.36 11.67 -3.89
N LYS A 133 26.68 11.13 -2.70
CA LYS A 133 27.98 10.51 -2.42
C LYS A 133 28.28 9.31 -3.34
N MET A 134 27.28 8.49 -3.68
CA MET A 134 27.47 7.37 -4.59
C MET A 134 27.53 7.83 -6.05
N LEU A 135 26.68 8.77 -6.44
CA LEU A 135 26.69 9.37 -7.78
C LEU A 135 28.03 10.03 -8.08
N THR A 136 28.63 10.76 -7.14
CA THR A 136 29.95 11.39 -7.32
C THR A 136 31.05 10.37 -7.57
N LYS A 137 31.06 9.22 -6.87
CA LYS A 137 32.00 8.11 -7.15
C LYS A 137 31.82 7.55 -8.56
N ILE A 138 30.57 7.36 -8.96
CA ILE A 138 30.19 6.68 -10.19
C ILE A 138 30.33 7.59 -11.42
N ARG A 139 30.19 8.92 -11.27
CA ARG A 139 30.26 9.92 -12.34
C ARG A 139 31.57 9.89 -13.14
N HIS A 140 32.64 9.34 -12.57
CA HIS A 140 33.91 9.15 -13.26
C HIS A 140 33.88 8.07 -14.34
N ILE A 141 32.89 7.17 -14.32
CA ILE A 141 32.73 6.08 -15.28
C ILE A 141 31.95 6.60 -16.49
N LYS A 142 32.65 6.80 -17.60
CA LYS A 142 32.06 7.30 -18.86
C LYS A 142 31.46 6.22 -19.74
N GLU A 143 31.84 4.96 -19.53
CA GLU A 143 31.38 3.84 -20.34
C GLU A 143 30.10 3.22 -19.74
N PRO A 144 28.97 3.18 -20.49
CA PRO A 144 27.70 2.64 -20.01
C PRO A 144 27.78 1.21 -19.46
N VAL A 145 28.56 0.33 -20.09
CA VAL A 145 28.68 -1.07 -19.67
C VAL A 145 29.47 -1.19 -18.37
N ALA A 146 30.58 -0.45 -18.23
CA ALA A 146 31.39 -0.46 -17.01
C ALA A 146 30.60 0.07 -15.80
N LEU A 147 29.77 1.10 -16.03
CA LEU A 147 28.84 1.63 -15.04
C LEU A 147 27.87 0.56 -14.53
N LEU A 148 27.22 -0.14 -15.46
CA LEU A 148 26.25 -1.19 -15.12
C LEU A 148 26.91 -2.38 -14.43
N GLN A 149 28.12 -2.76 -14.82
CA GLN A 149 28.87 -3.83 -14.17
C GLN A 149 29.22 -3.50 -12.71
N GLU A 150 29.53 -2.24 -12.41
CA GLU A 150 29.79 -1.80 -11.04
C GLU A 150 28.52 -1.89 -10.18
N VAL A 151 27.39 -1.40 -10.70
CA VAL A 151 26.09 -1.51 -10.02
C VAL A 151 25.68 -2.98 -9.86
N TYR A 152 25.90 -3.81 -10.88
CA TYR A 152 25.64 -5.25 -10.82
C TYR A 152 26.45 -5.89 -9.69
N ARG A 153 27.77 -5.69 -9.64
CA ARG A 153 28.63 -6.29 -8.60
C ARG A 153 28.21 -5.91 -7.19
N ASN A 154 27.82 -4.66 -6.99
CA ASN A 154 27.43 -4.15 -5.68
C ASN A 154 25.97 -4.49 -5.29
N SER A 155 25.20 -5.11 -6.19
CA SER A 155 23.80 -5.52 -5.95
C SER A 155 23.60 -7.04 -5.83
N VAL A 156 24.68 -7.85 -5.87
CA VAL A 156 24.60 -9.32 -5.90
C VAL A 156 24.43 -9.96 -4.51
N LYS A 157 24.83 -9.32 -3.40
CA LYS A 157 24.68 -9.88 -2.04
C LYS A 157 24.43 -8.80 -0.97
N ASP A 158 23.58 -9.16 0.00
CA ASP A 158 23.24 -8.42 1.22
C ASP A 158 22.76 -6.98 1.00
N LEU A 159 21.78 -6.83 0.11
CA LEU A 159 21.10 -5.54 -0.08
C LEU A 159 20.33 -5.14 1.18
N SER A 160 20.63 -3.96 1.71
CA SER A 160 19.77 -3.28 2.67
C SER A 160 18.60 -2.58 1.95
N PRO A 161 17.51 -2.23 2.65
CA PRO A 161 16.43 -1.41 2.08
C PRO A 161 16.95 -0.07 1.51
N MET A 162 18.02 0.46 2.12
CA MET A 162 18.69 1.68 1.69
C MET A 162 19.45 1.50 0.37
N ASP A 163 20.10 0.36 0.19
CA ASP A 163 20.82 0.03 -1.04
C ASP A 163 19.87 -0.08 -2.23
N ILE A 164 18.71 -0.73 -2.05
CA ILE A 164 17.67 -0.81 -3.08
C ILE A 164 17.25 0.59 -3.53
N ILE A 165 16.94 1.48 -2.59
CA ILE A 165 16.56 2.87 -2.90
C ILE A 165 17.68 3.58 -3.67
N THR A 166 18.91 3.47 -3.17
CA THR A 166 20.08 4.16 -3.72
C THR A 166 20.40 3.70 -5.14
N TYR A 167 20.45 2.39 -5.39
CA TYR A 167 20.77 1.86 -6.72
C TYR A 167 19.66 2.08 -7.75
N ILE A 168 18.38 2.05 -7.33
CA ILE A 168 17.27 2.42 -8.21
C ILE A 168 17.39 3.89 -8.65
N GLU A 169 17.78 4.78 -7.74
CA GLU A 169 18.01 6.18 -8.08
C GLU A 169 19.16 6.33 -9.09
N ILE A 170 20.27 5.64 -8.84
CA ILE A 170 21.43 5.66 -9.73
C ILE A 170 21.07 5.14 -11.13
N LEU A 171 20.26 4.07 -11.22
CA LEU A 171 19.78 3.55 -12.50
C LEU A 171 18.84 4.54 -13.22
N ALA A 172 17.99 5.25 -12.48
CA ALA A 172 17.12 6.27 -13.06
C ALA A 172 17.92 7.47 -13.60
N GLU A 173 18.86 8.00 -12.80
CA GLU A 173 19.70 9.15 -13.16
C GLU A 173 20.71 8.83 -14.27
N SER A 174 21.13 7.57 -14.40
CA SER A 174 22.04 7.14 -15.48
C SER A 174 21.33 6.87 -16.81
N SER A 175 19.99 6.77 -16.84
CA SER A 175 19.20 6.49 -18.04
C SER A 175 19.54 7.39 -19.26
N PRO A 176 19.74 8.73 -19.11
CA PRO A 176 20.17 9.57 -20.22
C PRO A 176 21.54 9.19 -20.78
N LEU A 177 22.50 8.88 -19.90
CA LEU A 177 23.86 8.50 -20.28
C LEU A 177 23.89 7.16 -21.03
N LEU A 178 22.99 6.23 -20.72
CA LEU A 178 22.85 4.97 -21.44
C LEU A 178 22.35 5.17 -22.89
N GLY A 179 21.63 6.26 -23.15
CA GLY A 179 21.16 6.64 -24.49
C GLY A 179 22.20 7.36 -25.35
N ASP A 180 23.15 8.08 -24.75
CA ASP A 180 24.15 8.88 -25.45
C ASP A 180 25.38 8.05 -25.90
N MET A 181 25.17 7.11 -26.82
CA MET A 181 26.27 6.40 -27.47
C MET A 181 26.84 7.21 -28.65
N ASN A 182 27.75 8.13 -28.35
CA ASN A 182 28.56 8.81 -29.36
C ASN A 182 29.68 7.89 -29.87
N SER A 183 29.36 6.99 -30.81
CA SER A 183 30.37 6.40 -31.69
C SER A 183 30.08 6.73 -33.16
N THR A 184 30.99 7.50 -33.74
CA THR A 184 31.12 7.70 -35.17
C THR A 184 31.65 6.41 -35.79
N ASN A 185 30.79 5.45 -36.14
CA ASN A 185 30.92 4.50 -37.28
C ASN A 185 29.91 3.34 -37.21
N SER A 186 29.74 2.69 -38.36
CA SER A 186 28.78 1.65 -38.82
C SER A 186 28.51 0.40 -37.95
N THR A 187 28.84 0.39 -36.65
CA THR A 187 28.67 -0.77 -35.73
C THR A 187 27.95 -0.40 -34.43
N LYS A 188 26.83 0.35 -34.52
CA LYS A 188 26.06 0.78 -33.33
C LYS A 188 25.25 -0.34 -32.65
N ASP A 189 24.95 -1.43 -33.35
CA ASP A 189 24.07 -2.48 -32.84
C ASP A 189 24.74 -3.36 -31.77
N THR A 190 26.05 -3.65 -31.91
CA THR A 190 26.83 -4.45 -30.95
C THR A 190 26.95 -3.83 -29.55
N PRO A 191 27.34 -2.53 -29.41
CA PRO A 191 27.39 -1.88 -28.09
C PRO A 191 26.01 -1.67 -27.47
N SER A 192 24.97 -1.48 -28.28
CA SER A 192 23.58 -1.35 -27.80
C SER A 192 23.07 -2.68 -27.23
N ASN A 193 23.35 -3.81 -27.90
CA ASN A 193 22.98 -5.14 -27.44
C ASN A 193 23.69 -5.53 -26.14
N SER A 194 24.99 -5.26 -26.01
CA SER A 194 25.74 -5.55 -24.79
C SER A 194 25.24 -4.70 -23.61
N THR A 195 24.96 -3.42 -23.86
CA THR A 195 24.42 -2.51 -22.84
C THR A 195 23.03 -2.93 -22.38
N LEU A 196 22.12 -3.30 -23.29
CA LEU A 196 20.80 -3.84 -22.92
C LEU A 196 20.91 -5.14 -22.13
N THR A 197 21.82 -6.03 -22.52
CA THR A 197 22.03 -7.31 -21.82
C THR A 197 22.50 -7.07 -20.39
N GLU A 198 23.48 -6.20 -20.20
CA GLU A 198 24.03 -5.90 -18.87
C GLU A 198 23.02 -5.11 -18.01
N PHE A 199 22.25 -4.21 -18.62
CA PHE A 199 21.20 -3.47 -17.94
C PHE A 199 20.11 -4.40 -17.39
N VAL A 200 19.61 -5.33 -18.22
CA VAL A 200 18.58 -6.29 -17.81
C VAL A 200 19.09 -7.22 -16.71
N LYS A 201 20.35 -7.66 -16.78
CA LYS A 201 20.98 -8.42 -15.69
C LYS A 201 21.07 -7.63 -14.39
N THR A 202 21.40 -6.33 -14.47
CA THR A 202 21.48 -5.44 -13.31
C THR A 202 20.11 -5.24 -12.67
N VAL A 203 19.07 -4.98 -13.47
CA VAL A 203 17.69 -4.86 -12.99
C VAL A 203 17.19 -6.17 -12.38
N ASN A 204 17.58 -7.32 -12.94
CA ASN A 204 17.20 -8.64 -12.43
C ASN A 204 17.54 -8.80 -10.94
N ASN A 205 18.68 -8.27 -10.47
CA ASN A 205 19.09 -8.35 -9.06
C ASN A 205 18.11 -7.66 -8.10
N PHE A 206 17.23 -6.75 -8.56
CA PHE A 206 16.26 -6.06 -7.71
C PHE A 206 14.85 -6.65 -7.76
N VAL A 207 14.58 -7.53 -8.72
CA VAL A 207 13.23 -8.10 -8.98
C VAL A 207 13.16 -9.60 -8.71
N GLN A 208 14.28 -10.23 -8.34
CA GLN A 208 14.34 -11.62 -7.93
C GLN A 208 13.61 -11.84 -6.60
N LYS A 209 13.04 -13.05 -6.42
CA LYS A 209 12.23 -13.39 -5.24
C LYS A 209 12.98 -13.32 -3.90
N ASP A 210 14.29 -13.58 -3.90
CA ASP A 210 15.14 -13.49 -2.71
C ASP A 210 15.22 -12.06 -2.15
N THR A 211 15.14 -11.05 -3.02
CA THR A 211 15.12 -9.64 -2.59
C THR A 211 13.80 -9.20 -1.95
N PHE A 212 12.73 -10.01 -2.04
CA PHE A 212 11.41 -9.61 -1.53
C PHE A 212 11.43 -9.43 -0.02
N ILE A 213 12.29 -10.16 0.68
CA ILE A 213 12.52 -10.01 2.13
C ILE A 213 13.06 -8.61 2.45
N VAL A 214 13.87 -8.03 1.56
CA VAL A 214 14.40 -6.67 1.74
C VAL A 214 13.33 -5.63 1.39
N TRP A 215 12.56 -5.87 0.32
CA TRP A 215 11.42 -5.01 -0.06
C TRP A 215 10.32 -4.98 1.01
N ASP A 216 10.10 -6.07 1.74
CA ASP A 216 9.12 -6.18 2.82
C ASP A 216 9.46 -5.30 4.03
N LYS A 217 10.76 -5.02 4.24
CA LYS A 217 11.22 -4.08 5.28
C LYS A 217 10.89 -2.61 4.95
N LEU A 218 10.49 -2.28 3.73
CA LEU A 218 10.11 -0.93 3.33
C LEU A 218 8.62 -0.68 3.58
N PRO A 219 8.24 0.50 4.13
CA PRO A 219 6.82 0.87 4.23
C PRO A 219 6.12 0.83 2.87
N THR A 220 4.87 0.35 2.83
CA THR A 220 4.10 0.14 1.59
C THR A 220 4.16 1.33 0.60
N ASN A 221 4.06 2.57 1.06
CA ASN A 221 4.14 3.75 0.18
C ASN A 221 5.52 3.91 -0.49
N ARG A 222 6.60 3.70 0.27
CA ARG A 222 7.98 3.78 -0.25
C ARG A 222 8.30 2.60 -1.17
N ARG A 223 7.89 1.39 -0.79
CA ARG A 223 8.00 0.19 -1.62
C ARG A 223 7.37 0.43 -2.99
N ARG A 224 6.11 0.89 -3.04
CA ARG A 224 5.40 1.18 -4.30
C ARG A 224 6.05 2.29 -5.11
N THR A 225 6.50 3.35 -4.45
CA THR A 225 7.15 4.49 -5.12
C THR A 225 8.46 4.06 -5.79
N HIS A 226 9.35 3.37 -5.07
CA HIS A 226 10.64 2.93 -5.63
C HIS A 226 10.50 1.79 -6.64
N LEU A 227 9.52 0.89 -6.47
CA LEU A 227 9.20 -0.14 -7.46
C LEU A 227 8.66 0.49 -8.76
N THR A 228 7.79 1.48 -8.64
CA THR A 228 7.29 2.26 -9.80
C THR A 228 8.45 2.99 -10.48
N LYS A 229 9.36 3.60 -9.70
CA LYS A 229 10.54 4.27 -10.22
C LYS A 229 11.47 3.31 -10.96
N LEU A 230 11.71 2.11 -10.43
CA LEU A 230 12.50 1.07 -11.08
C LEU A 230 11.90 0.68 -12.44
N MET A 231 10.59 0.42 -12.48
CA MET A 231 9.89 0.07 -13.73
C MET A 231 9.94 1.20 -14.74
N HIS A 232 9.69 2.44 -14.31
CA HIS A 232 9.78 3.62 -15.15
C HIS A 232 11.19 3.87 -15.70
N ALA A 233 12.21 3.76 -14.84
CA ALA A 233 13.61 3.89 -15.24
C ALA A 233 14.01 2.80 -16.25
N THR A 234 13.59 1.56 -16.02
CA THR A 234 13.83 0.43 -16.92
C THR A 234 13.18 0.67 -18.29
N GLU A 235 11.93 1.12 -18.28
CA GLU A 235 11.17 1.49 -19.49
C GLU A 235 11.91 2.56 -20.29
N GLN A 236 12.28 3.68 -19.66
CA GLN A 236 12.95 4.78 -20.32
C GLN A 236 14.35 4.40 -20.83
N ALA A 237 15.15 3.72 -20.02
CA ALA A 237 16.51 3.34 -20.40
C ALA A 237 16.50 2.38 -21.59
N THR A 238 15.65 1.34 -21.55
CA THR A 238 15.56 0.37 -22.65
C THR A 238 15.06 1.01 -23.93
N LEU A 239 14.10 1.93 -23.85
CA LEU A 239 13.58 2.64 -25.01
C LEU A 239 14.63 3.57 -25.63
N ARG A 240 15.39 4.32 -24.81
CA ARG A 240 16.50 5.18 -25.26
C ARG A 240 17.61 4.39 -25.93
N ILE A 241 18.04 3.27 -25.34
CA ILE A 241 19.07 2.41 -25.94
C ILE A 241 18.55 1.82 -27.26
N ALA A 242 17.27 1.41 -27.31
CA ALA A 242 16.67 0.85 -28.52
C ALA A 242 16.57 1.85 -29.69
N GLN A 243 16.47 3.16 -29.42
CA GLN A 243 16.48 4.18 -30.47
C GLN A 243 17.82 4.26 -31.22
N ASN A 244 18.92 3.76 -30.64
CA ASN A 244 20.24 3.78 -31.28
C ASN A 244 20.44 2.69 -32.33
N PHE A 245 19.51 1.74 -32.46
CA PHE A 245 19.57 0.71 -33.50
C PHE A 245 19.45 1.34 -34.89
N GLN A 246 20.41 1.06 -35.76
CA GLN A 246 20.49 1.67 -37.09
C GLN A 246 19.67 0.91 -38.15
N LYS A 247 19.40 -0.37 -37.92
CA LYS A 247 18.68 -1.25 -38.85
C LYS A 247 17.43 -1.83 -38.22
N THR A 248 16.57 -2.39 -39.07
CA THR A 248 15.47 -3.23 -38.63
C THR A 248 16.03 -4.40 -37.82
N THR A 249 15.92 -4.32 -36.51
CA THR A 249 16.58 -5.23 -35.56
C THR A 249 15.56 -5.73 -34.57
N GLN A 250 15.58 -7.03 -34.31
CA GLN A 250 14.87 -7.65 -33.20
C GLN A 250 15.93 -8.12 -32.21
N PHE A 251 15.83 -7.66 -30.97
CA PHE A 251 16.72 -8.05 -29.88
C PHE A 251 15.90 -8.65 -28.74
N ASN A 252 16.39 -9.73 -28.14
CA ASN A 252 15.82 -10.30 -26.93
C ASN A 252 16.92 -10.66 -25.92
N THR A 253 16.62 -10.48 -24.65
CA THR A 253 17.48 -10.93 -23.56
C THR A 253 16.60 -11.32 -22.38
N ASN A 254 16.93 -12.45 -21.78
CA ASN A 254 16.16 -13.06 -20.71
C ASN A 254 17.09 -13.27 -19.50
N SER A 255 16.60 -12.92 -18.32
CA SER A 255 17.19 -13.25 -17.01
C SER A 255 16.18 -14.08 -16.20
N SER A 256 16.43 -14.32 -14.90
CA SER A 256 15.57 -15.21 -14.10
C SER A 256 14.14 -14.69 -13.91
N ASP A 257 14.00 -13.40 -13.60
CA ASP A 257 12.72 -12.76 -13.25
C ASP A 257 12.36 -11.57 -14.13
N ILE A 258 13.25 -11.18 -15.06
CA ILE A 258 13.00 -10.15 -16.07
C ILE A 258 13.35 -10.65 -17.48
N ALA A 259 12.53 -10.31 -18.46
CA ALA A 259 12.83 -10.49 -19.87
C ALA A 259 12.55 -9.21 -20.65
N LEU A 260 13.37 -8.94 -21.65
CA LEU A 260 13.27 -7.78 -22.54
C LEU A 260 13.23 -8.26 -23.99
N LYS A 261 12.32 -7.69 -24.77
CA LYS A 261 12.30 -7.83 -26.22
C LYS A 261 12.14 -6.47 -26.89
N ALA A 262 13.09 -6.08 -27.73
CA ALA A 262 13.07 -4.82 -28.46
C ALA A 262 12.93 -5.06 -29.97
N PHE A 263 12.15 -4.21 -30.62
CA PHE A 263 11.99 -4.14 -32.07
C PHE A 263 12.33 -2.72 -32.53
N CYS A 264 13.25 -2.59 -33.46
CA CYS A 264 13.47 -1.34 -34.20
C CYS A 264 13.13 -1.58 -35.67
N PHE A 265 12.39 -0.69 -36.30
CA PHE A 265 12.04 -0.77 -37.72
C PHE A 265 11.73 0.61 -38.31
N ASP A 266 11.86 0.73 -39.63
CA ASP A 266 11.51 1.94 -40.37
C ASP A 266 10.03 1.97 -40.81
N SER A 267 9.61 3.08 -41.41
CA SER A 267 8.25 3.26 -41.95
C SER A 267 7.86 2.25 -43.05
N ASN A 268 8.82 1.72 -43.82
CA ASN A 268 8.56 0.78 -44.91
C ASN A 268 8.19 -0.62 -44.39
N HIS A 269 8.77 -1.03 -43.27
CA HIS A 269 8.58 -2.35 -42.68
C HIS A 269 7.39 -2.41 -41.71
N MET A 270 6.73 -1.28 -41.41
CA MET A 270 5.58 -1.20 -40.49
C MET A 270 4.40 -2.12 -40.83
N LYS A 271 4.20 -2.45 -42.12
CA LYS A 271 3.09 -3.31 -42.55
C LYS A 271 3.32 -4.79 -42.26
N TYR A 272 4.59 -5.23 -42.23
CA TYR A 272 4.96 -6.65 -42.15
C TYR A 272 5.41 -7.06 -40.75
N ILE A 273 5.86 -6.10 -39.94
CA ILE A 273 6.31 -6.37 -38.58
C ILE A 273 5.13 -6.28 -37.62
N HIS A 274 4.95 -7.34 -36.85
CA HIS A 274 3.95 -7.42 -35.80
C HIS A 274 4.65 -7.61 -34.46
N PRO A 275 5.01 -6.51 -33.77
CA PRO A 275 5.73 -6.59 -32.51
C PRO A 275 4.90 -7.36 -31.47
N HIS A 276 5.51 -8.40 -30.92
CA HIS A 276 4.90 -9.26 -29.92
C HIS A 276 5.98 -9.90 -29.05
N MET A 277 5.59 -10.27 -27.84
CA MET A 277 6.44 -11.01 -26.91
C MET A 277 5.68 -12.22 -26.36
N ASN A 278 6.40 -13.34 -26.21
CA ASN A 278 5.93 -14.56 -25.58
C ASN A 278 7.03 -15.05 -24.64
N VAL A 279 6.74 -15.15 -23.34
CA VAL A 279 7.65 -15.62 -22.30
C VAL A 279 6.84 -16.46 -21.32
N ASP A 280 7.28 -17.68 -21.01
CA ASP A 280 6.63 -18.59 -20.04
C ASP A 280 5.13 -18.85 -20.26
N GLY A 281 4.63 -18.75 -21.50
CA GLY A 281 3.20 -18.91 -21.83
C GLY A 281 2.41 -17.61 -21.80
N ASP A 282 2.99 -16.54 -21.26
CA ASP A 282 2.42 -15.20 -21.23
C ASP A 282 2.72 -14.48 -22.55
N TYR A 283 1.70 -13.82 -23.09
CA TYR A 283 1.71 -13.27 -24.45
C TYR A 283 1.24 -11.81 -24.47
N ILE A 284 1.91 -10.96 -25.24
CA ILE A 284 1.45 -9.60 -25.54
C ILE A 284 1.69 -9.27 -27.01
N LYS A 285 0.71 -8.58 -27.61
CA LYS A 285 0.75 -8.09 -28.98
C LYS A 285 0.14 -6.71 -29.09
N ILE A 286 0.79 -5.86 -29.89
CA ILE A 286 0.28 -4.53 -30.22
C ILE A 286 -0.28 -4.49 -31.64
N PHE A 287 -1.29 -3.65 -31.85
CA PHE A 287 -1.90 -3.41 -33.15
C PHE A 287 -1.80 -1.91 -33.48
N PRO A 288 -1.03 -1.51 -34.50
CA PRO A 288 -1.01 -0.13 -34.96
C PRO A 288 -2.27 0.21 -35.76
N LYS A 289 -2.69 1.47 -35.72
CA LYS A 289 -3.75 1.98 -36.61
C LYS A 289 -3.26 1.94 -38.06
N ARG A 290 -4.10 1.46 -38.97
CA ARG A 290 -3.78 1.43 -40.40
C ARG A 290 -3.85 2.85 -41.00
N LYS A 291 -2.74 3.36 -41.53
CA LYS A 291 -2.69 4.55 -42.39
C LYS A 291 -2.61 4.16 -43.88
N ALA A 292 -3.23 4.96 -44.75
CA ALA A 292 -3.31 4.69 -46.19
C ALA A 292 -1.97 4.86 -46.92
N ALA A 293 -1.12 5.79 -46.46
CA ALA A 293 0.25 5.99 -46.92
C ALA A 293 1.16 6.40 -45.73
N TYR A 294 2.40 5.92 -45.71
CA TYR A 294 3.44 6.32 -44.76
C TYR A 294 4.44 7.20 -45.52
N ASP A 295 4.07 8.45 -45.77
CA ASP A 295 4.88 9.37 -46.60
C ASP A 295 6.10 9.96 -45.84
N SER A 296 6.23 9.65 -44.55
CA SER A 296 7.31 10.12 -43.69
C SER A 296 8.39 9.06 -43.48
N TYR A 297 9.63 9.39 -43.85
CA TYR A 297 10.81 8.68 -43.37
C TYR A 297 10.90 8.82 -41.86
N GLY A 298 11.04 7.69 -41.15
CA GLY A 298 11.15 7.68 -39.71
C GLY A 298 11.41 6.28 -39.17
N ASN A 299 11.80 6.23 -37.90
CA ASN A 299 12.09 4.99 -37.17
C ASN A 299 11.14 4.83 -35.99
N VAL A 300 10.85 3.57 -35.67
CA VAL A 300 10.00 3.16 -34.56
C VAL A 300 10.77 2.15 -33.73
N ALA A 301 10.87 2.42 -32.43
CA ALA A 301 11.38 1.51 -31.43
C ALA A 301 10.23 1.05 -30.52
N VAL A 302 10.06 -0.25 -30.38
CA VAL A 302 9.08 -0.89 -29.50
C VAL A 302 9.82 -1.78 -28.52
N THR A 303 9.67 -1.55 -27.22
CA THR A 303 10.25 -2.38 -26.17
C THR A 303 9.15 -3.07 -25.37
N PHE A 304 9.34 -4.36 -25.10
CA PHE A 304 8.49 -5.18 -24.24
C PHE A 304 9.31 -5.60 -23.03
N LEU A 305 8.77 -5.37 -21.83
CA LEU A 305 9.35 -5.83 -20.58
C LEU A 305 8.39 -6.82 -19.91
N TYR A 306 8.95 -7.88 -19.35
CA TYR A 306 8.21 -8.89 -18.60
C TYR A 306 8.89 -9.10 -17.26
N TYR A 307 8.09 -9.04 -16.20
CA TYR A 307 8.52 -9.26 -14.83
C TYR A 307 7.74 -10.44 -14.25
N LYS A 308 8.47 -11.50 -13.93
CA LYS A 308 7.88 -12.78 -13.52
C LYS A 308 7.22 -12.72 -12.14
N SER A 309 7.91 -12.10 -11.18
CA SER A 309 7.60 -12.29 -9.77
C SER A 309 7.15 -11.03 -9.02
N ILE A 310 7.23 -9.82 -9.59
CA ILE A 310 7.06 -8.56 -8.84
C ILE A 310 5.62 -8.24 -8.41
N GLY A 311 4.62 -8.97 -8.91
CA GLY A 311 3.19 -8.70 -8.66
C GLY A 311 2.84 -8.51 -7.17
N PRO A 312 3.23 -9.41 -6.26
CA PRO A 312 2.94 -9.28 -4.83
C PRO A 312 3.50 -8.03 -4.15
N LEU A 313 4.60 -7.44 -4.67
CA LEU A 313 5.20 -6.22 -4.10
C LEU A 313 4.29 -4.99 -4.21
N PHE A 314 3.30 -5.03 -5.11
CA PHE A 314 2.28 -3.98 -5.26
C PHE A 314 1.11 -4.10 -4.30
N SER A 315 1.06 -5.16 -3.49
CA SER A 315 0.01 -5.35 -2.49
C SER A 315 -0.04 -4.18 -1.51
N SER A 316 -1.26 -3.83 -1.08
CA SER A 316 -1.52 -2.86 -0.02
C SER A 316 -1.17 -3.39 1.37
N SER A 317 -0.93 -4.70 1.51
CA SER A 317 -0.55 -5.33 2.77
C SER A 317 0.95 -5.26 3.02
N ASP A 318 1.32 -4.89 4.25
CA ASP A 318 2.70 -4.95 4.75
C ASP A 318 3.18 -6.40 4.97
N ASN A 319 2.32 -7.42 4.88
CA ASN A 319 2.64 -8.83 5.12
C ASN A 319 2.29 -9.73 3.91
N PHE A 320 2.68 -9.34 2.70
CA PHE A 320 2.32 -10.08 1.47
C PHE A 320 3.03 -11.45 1.34
N LEU A 321 4.06 -11.72 2.16
CA LEU A 321 4.81 -12.97 2.18
C LEU A 321 4.14 -14.09 2.98
N LEU A 322 3.15 -13.77 3.84
CA LEU A 322 2.45 -14.76 4.66
C LEU A 322 1.24 -15.33 3.89
N GLU A 323 1.12 -16.66 3.85
CA GLU A 323 -0.12 -17.30 3.39
C GLU A 323 -1.27 -16.88 4.31
N PRO A 324 -2.47 -16.62 3.76
CA PRO A 324 -3.60 -16.17 4.56
C PRO A 324 -4.03 -17.29 5.49
N GLN A 325 -3.70 -17.17 6.78
CA GLN A 325 -4.48 -17.84 7.81
C GLN A 325 -5.88 -17.21 7.81
N SER A 326 -6.88 -18.09 7.76
CA SER A 326 -8.28 -17.74 7.77
C SER A 326 -8.62 -16.91 9.02
N TYR A 327 -8.78 -15.60 8.89
CA TYR A 327 -9.64 -14.84 9.78
C TYR A 327 -10.24 -13.60 9.09
N ASP A 328 -11.54 -13.55 9.26
CA ASP A 328 -12.54 -12.51 9.07
C ASP A 328 -12.03 -11.06 9.24
N ASN A 329 -12.18 -10.23 8.20
CA ASN A 329 -12.79 -8.87 8.22
C ASN A 329 -12.30 -7.98 7.05
N SER A 330 -13.24 -7.71 6.13
CA SER A 330 -13.57 -6.37 5.64
C SER A 330 -12.55 -5.47 4.91
N GLU A 331 -11.62 -5.98 4.11
CA GLU A 331 -11.11 -5.22 2.96
C GLU A 331 -11.01 -6.12 1.73
N GLU A 332 -11.62 -5.69 0.62
CA GLU A 332 -11.40 -6.30 -0.70
C GLU A 332 -9.93 -6.08 -1.10
N GLU A 333 -9.02 -6.94 -0.66
CA GLU A 333 -7.62 -6.87 -1.07
C GLU A 333 -7.50 -7.25 -2.55
N GLU A 334 -7.35 -6.25 -3.41
CA GLU A 334 -6.95 -6.43 -4.79
C GLU A 334 -5.50 -6.97 -4.83
N ARG A 335 -5.36 -8.26 -5.12
CA ARG A 335 -4.04 -8.90 -5.24
C ARG A 335 -3.68 -9.12 -6.71
N VAL A 336 -2.44 -8.82 -7.07
CA VAL A 336 -1.90 -9.16 -8.39
C VAL A 336 -1.61 -10.66 -8.43
N VAL A 337 -2.26 -11.37 -9.36
CA VAL A 337 -2.17 -12.84 -9.48
C VAL A 337 -1.48 -13.29 -10.76
N SER A 338 -0.86 -12.38 -11.49
CA SER A 338 -0.08 -12.69 -12.70
C SER A 338 1.32 -12.08 -12.62
N SER A 339 2.13 -12.40 -13.61
CA SER A 339 3.29 -11.59 -13.98
C SER A 339 2.86 -10.16 -14.35
N VAL A 340 3.83 -9.24 -14.41
CA VAL A 340 3.63 -7.87 -14.89
C VAL A 340 4.29 -7.72 -16.24
N ILE A 341 3.56 -7.23 -17.24
CA ILE A 341 4.06 -7.05 -18.60
C ILE A 341 3.87 -5.59 -19.04
N SER A 342 4.82 -5.02 -19.76
CA SER A 342 4.67 -3.67 -20.31
C SER A 342 5.15 -3.58 -21.74
N VAL A 343 4.66 -2.55 -22.42
CA VAL A 343 5.07 -2.21 -23.77
C VAL A 343 5.18 -0.70 -23.92
N SER A 344 6.28 -0.28 -24.52
CA SER A 344 6.60 1.13 -24.71
C SER A 344 7.02 1.37 -26.14
N ILE A 345 6.60 2.51 -26.66
CA ILE A 345 6.76 2.85 -28.07
C ILE A 345 7.37 4.22 -28.16
N SER A 346 8.43 4.33 -28.94
CA SER A 346 8.99 5.60 -29.37
C SER A 346 9.03 5.64 -30.88
N SER A 347 8.62 6.77 -31.44
CA SER A 347 8.71 6.99 -32.88
C SER A 347 9.23 8.39 -33.18
N ASN A 348 10.02 8.51 -34.25
CA ASN A 348 10.50 9.78 -34.76
C ASN A 348 10.12 9.87 -36.24
N PRO A 349 9.15 10.73 -36.63
CA PRO A 349 8.40 11.68 -35.79
C PRO A 349 7.36 11.00 -34.86
N PRO A 350 6.95 11.61 -33.74
CA PRO A 350 6.05 10.99 -32.75
C PRO A 350 4.68 10.54 -33.27
N THR A 351 4.20 11.13 -34.38
CA THR A 351 2.91 10.81 -35.01
C THR A 351 2.99 9.63 -35.99
N LEU A 352 4.19 9.05 -36.17
CA LEU A 352 4.43 7.99 -37.12
C LEU A 352 3.73 6.68 -36.71
N TYR A 353 3.79 6.34 -35.42
CA TYR A 353 3.23 5.10 -34.89
C TYR A 353 2.07 5.37 -33.92
N GLU A 354 0.83 5.20 -34.38
CA GLU A 354 -0.35 5.30 -33.54
C GLU A 354 -0.87 3.92 -33.14
N LEU A 355 -1.06 3.73 -31.83
CA LEU A 355 -1.64 2.51 -31.28
C LEU A 355 -3.17 2.47 -31.52
N GLU A 356 -3.68 1.34 -32.00
CA GLU A 356 -5.12 1.06 -32.03
C GLU A 356 -5.56 0.34 -30.75
N LYS A 357 -4.87 -0.76 -30.43
CA LYS A 357 -5.17 -1.61 -29.27
C LYS A 357 -4.00 -2.52 -28.93
N ILE A 358 -4.03 -3.02 -27.71
CA ILE A 358 -3.10 -4.03 -27.18
C ILE A 358 -3.93 -5.21 -26.73
N THR A 359 -3.44 -6.41 -26.99
CA THR A 359 -3.99 -7.63 -26.42
C THR A 359 -2.90 -8.37 -25.68
N PHE A 360 -3.20 -8.81 -24.46
CA PHE A 360 -2.29 -9.64 -23.68
C PHE A 360 -3.03 -10.79 -23.01
N THR A 361 -2.32 -11.89 -22.81
CA THR A 361 -2.79 -13.09 -22.11
C THR A 361 -1.74 -13.46 -21.08
N LEU A 362 -2.12 -13.48 -19.80
CA LEU A 362 -1.22 -13.84 -18.71
C LEU A 362 -1.77 -15.02 -17.93
N SER A 363 -0.87 -15.87 -17.47
CA SER A 363 -1.13 -17.03 -16.62
C SER A 363 -1.36 -16.60 -15.16
N HIS A 364 -2.19 -17.37 -14.46
CA HIS A 364 -2.49 -17.17 -13.05
C HIS A 364 -1.45 -17.87 -12.17
N ILE A 365 -0.89 -17.16 -11.20
CA ILE A 365 0.09 -17.67 -10.22
C ILE A 365 -0.60 -18.57 -9.18
N LYS A 366 -1.87 -18.30 -8.84
CA LYS A 366 -2.67 -19.09 -7.87
C LYS A 366 -4.07 -19.36 -8.40
N THR A 367 -4.43 -20.64 -8.52
CA THR A 367 -5.74 -21.10 -8.99
C THR A 367 -6.68 -21.25 -7.80
N THR A 368 -7.64 -20.34 -7.66
CA THR A 368 -8.73 -20.51 -6.69
C THR A 368 -10.04 -20.16 -7.35
N ASP A 369 -10.96 -21.13 -7.43
CA ASP A 369 -12.19 -21.11 -8.23
C ASP A 369 -13.24 -20.07 -7.80
N LYS A 370 -12.94 -19.25 -6.79
CA LYS A 370 -13.91 -18.34 -6.15
C LYS A 370 -13.74 -16.86 -6.50
N TYR A 371 -12.77 -16.50 -7.35
CA TYR A 371 -12.42 -15.10 -7.54
C TYR A 371 -12.65 -14.61 -8.96
N ARG A 372 -12.97 -13.32 -9.07
CA ARG A 372 -13.13 -12.62 -10.35
C ARG A 372 -11.79 -12.05 -10.79
N SER A 373 -11.30 -12.49 -11.96
CA SER A 373 -10.15 -11.90 -12.63
C SER A 373 -10.52 -10.57 -13.28
N GLN A 374 -9.69 -9.56 -13.08
CA GLN A 374 -9.85 -8.22 -13.65
C GLN A 374 -8.58 -7.80 -14.38
N CYS A 375 -8.75 -7.30 -15.60
CA CYS A 375 -7.68 -6.69 -16.36
C CYS A 375 -7.34 -5.32 -15.76
N ALA A 376 -6.10 -5.11 -15.36
CA ALA A 376 -5.66 -3.86 -14.78
C ALA A 376 -4.35 -3.38 -15.39
N PHE A 377 -4.11 -2.09 -15.19
CA PHE A 377 -2.88 -1.43 -15.54
C PHE A 377 -2.42 -0.52 -14.40
N TRP A 378 -1.12 -0.30 -14.31
CA TRP A 378 -0.52 0.57 -13.30
C TRP A 378 -0.67 2.03 -13.73
N ASN A 379 -1.60 2.73 -13.08
CA ASN A 379 -1.83 4.15 -13.29
C ASN A 379 -0.98 4.96 -12.30
N TYR A 380 0.08 5.61 -12.78
CA TYR A 380 1.01 6.38 -11.95
C TYR A 380 1.32 7.75 -12.55
N SER A 381 1.71 8.68 -11.69
CA SER A 381 2.21 10.00 -12.09
C SER A 381 3.73 9.95 -12.24
N PRO A 382 4.30 10.31 -13.41
CA PRO A 382 5.75 10.34 -13.62
C PRO A 382 6.50 11.29 -12.68
N ASP A 383 5.86 12.36 -12.19
CA ASP A 383 6.52 13.35 -11.32
C ASP A 383 6.68 12.85 -9.89
N THR A 384 5.70 12.10 -9.38
CA THR A 384 5.69 11.62 -7.98
C THR A 384 6.04 10.16 -7.84
N MET A 385 6.04 9.40 -8.93
CA MET A 385 6.13 7.93 -8.97
C MET A 385 5.10 7.22 -8.09
N ASN A 386 4.03 7.92 -7.68
CA ASN A 386 2.93 7.34 -6.94
C ASN A 386 1.88 6.81 -7.93
N GLY A 387 1.36 5.61 -7.66
CA GLY A 387 0.46 4.91 -8.57
C GLY A 387 -0.46 3.92 -7.91
N SER A 388 -1.49 3.51 -8.66
CA SER A 388 -2.48 2.51 -8.27
C SER A 388 -2.91 1.69 -9.47
N TRP A 389 -3.33 0.44 -9.22
CA TRP A 389 -3.94 -0.36 -10.26
C TRP A 389 -5.30 0.22 -10.64
N SER A 390 -5.56 0.30 -11.95
CA SER A 390 -6.83 0.74 -12.50
C SER A 390 -7.26 -0.21 -13.62
N SER A 391 -8.57 -0.37 -13.80
CA SER A 391 -9.13 -1.16 -14.91
C SER A 391 -9.70 -0.28 -16.03
N VAL A 392 -9.60 1.05 -15.90
CA VAL A 392 -10.18 2.00 -16.86
C VAL A 392 -9.47 1.91 -18.22
N GLY A 393 -10.23 1.64 -19.28
CA GLY A 393 -9.67 1.48 -20.64
C GLY A 393 -9.11 0.09 -20.93
N CYS A 394 -9.32 -0.87 -20.03
CA CYS A 394 -9.01 -2.29 -20.23
C CYS A 394 -10.28 -3.14 -20.14
N GLU A 395 -10.45 -4.05 -21.09
CA GLU A 395 -11.59 -4.94 -21.23
C GLU A 395 -11.16 -6.40 -21.13
N LEU A 396 -11.90 -7.19 -20.35
CA LEU A 396 -11.76 -8.64 -20.29
C LEU A 396 -12.29 -9.27 -21.58
N THR A 397 -11.44 -10.01 -22.29
CA THR A 397 -11.85 -10.70 -23.53
C THR A 397 -12.17 -12.17 -23.28
N TYR A 398 -11.33 -12.83 -22.49
CA TYR A 398 -11.50 -14.23 -22.14
C TYR A 398 -10.83 -14.47 -20.78
N SER A 399 -11.40 -15.33 -19.95
CA SER A 399 -10.81 -15.75 -18.69
C SER A 399 -11.17 -17.20 -18.43
N ASN A 400 -10.19 -17.98 -18.02
CA ASN A 400 -10.37 -19.34 -17.53
C ASN A 400 -9.63 -19.49 -16.19
N GLU A 401 -9.57 -20.70 -15.64
CA GLU A 401 -8.90 -20.95 -14.35
C GLU A 401 -7.38 -20.69 -14.39
N THR A 402 -6.75 -20.79 -15.56
CA THR A 402 -5.28 -20.80 -15.73
C THR A 402 -4.71 -19.53 -16.34
N HIS A 403 -5.48 -18.82 -17.17
CA HIS A 403 -5.05 -17.67 -17.95
C HIS A 403 -6.20 -16.69 -18.15
N THR A 404 -5.87 -15.41 -18.21
CA THR A 404 -6.82 -14.36 -18.57
C THR A 404 -6.26 -13.51 -19.71
N SER A 405 -7.12 -13.22 -20.67
CA SER A 405 -6.86 -12.41 -21.85
C SER A 405 -7.59 -11.07 -21.78
N CYS A 406 -6.86 -10.00 -22.05
CA CYS A 406 -7.29 -8.62 -21.88
C CYS A 406 -7.03 -7.81 -23.15
N ARG A 407 -7.83 -6.76 -23.35
CA ARG A 407 -7.69 -5.77 -24.42
C ARG A 407 -7.66 -4.37 -23.83
N CYS A 408 -6.63 -3.58 -24.13
CA CYS A 408 -6.51 -2.18 -23.66
C CYS A 408 -6.19 -1.23 -24.81
N ASN A 409 -6.42 0.08 -24.61
CA ASN A 409 -6.25 1.12 -25.63
C ASN A 409 -5.13 2.14 -25.33
N HIS A 410 -4.31 1.89 -24.32
CA HIS A 410 -3.21 2.77 -23.90
C HIS A 410 -1.94 1.95 -23.62
N LEU A 411 -0.78 2.60 -23.45
CA LEU A 411 0.52 1.97 -23.17
C LEU A 411 0.89 2.19 -21.70
N THR A 412 1.08 1.10 -20.94
CA THR A 412 1.45 1.13 -19.51
C THR A 412 2.01 -0.25 -19.09
N HIS A 413 2.05 -0.51 -17.78
CA HIS A 413 2.32 -1.82 -17.19
C HIS A 413 1.01 -2.52 -16.86
N PHE A 414 0.83 -3.74 -17.34
CA PHE A 414 -0.39 -4.53 -17.24
C PHE A 414 -0.22 -5.72 -16.31
N ALA A 415 -1.30 -6.06 -15.61
CA ALA A 415 -1.39 -7.27 -14.79
C ALA A 415 -2.85 -7.73 -14.66
N ILE A 416 -3.04 -8.92 -14.10
CA ILE A 416 -4.34 -9.45 -13.70
C ILE A 416 -4.50 -9.30 -12.19
N LEU A 417 -5.59 -8.66 -11.78
CA LEU A 417 -6.01 -8.58 -10.39
C LEU A 417 -7.05 -9.64 -10.08
N MET A 418 -7.04 -10.09 -8.83
CA MET A 418 -8.05 -10.97 -8.28
C MET A 418 -8.79 -10.26 -7.15
N SER A 419 -10.12 -10.17 -7.24
CA SER A 419 -10.98 -9.57 -6.21
C SER A 419 -11.78 -10.64 -5.47
N SER A 420 -11.79 -10.57 -4.14
CA SER A 420 -12.54 -11.41 -3.19
C SER A 420 -14.05 -11.09 -3.17
N GLY A 421 -14.69 -11.11 -4.32
CA GLY A 421 -16.15 -10.99 -4.44
C GLY A 421 -16.78 -12.32 -4.86
N PRO A 422 -17.92 -12.75 -4.28
CA PRO A 422 -18.62 -13.94 -4.75
C PRO A 422 -18.96 -13.79 -6.25
N SER A 423 -18.53 -14.77 -7.03
CA SER A 423 -18.70 -14.82 -8.49
C SER A 423 -20.17 -15.08 -8.87
N ILE A 424 -21.00 -14.04 -8.87
CA ILE A 424 -22.26 -14.08 -9.63
C ILE A 424 -21.89 -13.89 -11.10
N GLY A 425 -22.04 -14.95 -11.90
CA GLY A 425 -21.61 -14.95 -13.30
C GLY A 425 -22.31 -13.86 -14.12
N ILE A 426 -21.63 -13.36 -15.17
CA ILE A 426 -22.18 -12.38 -16.12
C ILE A 426 -23.48 -12.89 -16.78
N LYS A 427 -23.66 -14.21 -16.86
CA LYS A 427 -24.93 -14.83 -17.30
C LYS A 427 -26.04 -14.67 -16.25
N ASP A 428 -25.73 -14.81 -14.97
CA ASP A 428 -26.72 -14.73 -13.89
C ASP A 428 -27.17 -13.29 -13.65
N TYR A 429 -26.29 -12.28 -13.81
CA TYR A 429 -26.69 -10.87 -13.75
C TYR A 429 -27.69 -10.51 -14.86
N ASN A 430 -27.44 -10.95 -16.08
CA ASN A 430 -28.34 -10.72 -17.21
C ASN A 430 -29.67 -11.47 -17.04
N ILE A 431 -29.68 -12.62 -16.37
CA ILE A 431 -30.91 -13.36 -16.07
C ILE A 431 -31.69 -12.67 -14.95
N LEU A 432 -31.03 -12.29 -13.86
CA LEU A 432 -31.65 -11.63 -12.72
C LEU A 432 -32.22 -10.26 -13.10
N THR A 433 -31.50 -9.45 -13.89
CA THR A 433 -32.00 -8.17 -14.40
C THR A 433 -33.18 -8.31 -15.36
N ARG A 434 -33.25 -9.40 -16.13
CA ARG A 434 -34.42 -9.68 -16.99
C ARG A 434 -35.64 -10.09 -16.18
N ILE A 435 -35.44 -10.88 -15.12
CA ILE A 435 -36.52 -11.27 -14.20
C ILE A 435 -37.05 -10.04 -13.46
N THR A 436 -36.18 -9.18 -12.92
CA THR A 436 -36.60 -7.95 -12.22
C THR A 436 -37.30 -6.98 -13.16
N GLN A 437 -36.81 -6.80 -14.40
CA GLN A 437 -37.45 -5.95 -15.40
C GLN A 437 -38.89 -6.43 -15.74
N LEU A 438 -39.09 -7.74 -15.90
CA LEU A 438 -40.42 -8.30 -16.15
C LEU A 438 -41.35 -8.13 -14.94
N GLY A 439 -40.86 -8.39 -13.72
CA GLY A 439 -41.63 -8.20 -12.50
C GLY A 439 -42.11 -6.76 -12.29
N ILE A 440 -41.23 -5.79 -12.55
CA ILE A 440 -41.54 -4.35 -12.42
C ILE A 440 -42.59 -3.91 -13.45
N ILE A 441 -42.50 -4.37 -14.70
CA ILE A 441 -43.50 -4.02 -15.73
C ILE A 441 -44.89 -4.52 -15.33
N ILE A 442 -44.98 -5.75 -14.81
CA ILE A 442 -46.25 -6.33 -14.35
C ILE A 442 -46.80 -5.55 -13.14
N SER A 443 -45.94 -5.21 -12.17
CA SER A 443 -46.31 -4.42 -10.99
C SER A 443 -46.85 -3.03 -11.38
N LEU A 444 -46.18 -2.33 -12.29
CA LEU A 444 -46.60 -1.02 -12.79
C LEU A 444 -47.99 -1.06 -13.45
N ILE A 445 -48.28 -2.11 -14.22
CA ILE A 445 -49.61 -2.28 -14.85
C ILE A 445 -50.68 -2.49 -13.77
N CYS A 446 -50.43 -3.37 -12.79
CA CYS A 446 -51.35 -3.61 -11.69
C CYS A 446 -51.61 -2.34 -10.85
N LEU A 447 -50.55 -1.61 -10.49
CA LEU A 447 -50.66 -0.35 -9.74
C LEU A 447 -51.40 0.73 -10.55
N ALA A 448 -51.16 0.83 -11.85
CA ALA A 448 -51.87 1.76 -12.72
C ALA A 448 -53.38 1.46 -12.78
N ILE A 449 -53.76 0.18 -12.89
CA ILE A 449 -55.17 -0.25 -12.86
C ILE A 449 -55.80 0.10 -11.50
N CYS A 450 -55.12 -0.16 -10.37
CA CYS A 450 -55.59 0.19 -9.03
C CYS A 450 -55.77 1.71 -8.84
N ILE A 451 -54.83 2.53 -9.33
CA ILE A 451 -54.94 3.99 -9.25
C ILE A 451 -56.11 4.48 -10.10
N PHE A 452 -56.28 3.93 -11.31
CA PHE A 452 -57.37 4.28 -12.22
C PHE A 452 -58.74 3.95 -11.64
N THR A 453 -58.92 2.76 -11.05
CA THR A 453 -60.18 2.37 -10.42
C THR A 453 -60.52 3.26 -9.22
N PHE A 454 -59.55 3.60 -8.37
CA PHE A 454 -59.78 4.51 -7.24
C PHE A 454 -60.01 5.97 -7.64
N TRP A 455 -59.58 6.40 -8.83
CA TRP A 455 -59.88 7.75 -9.35
C TRP A 455 -61.23 7.85 -10.05
N PHE A 456 -61.60 6.83 -10.84
CA PHE A 456 -62.75 6.92 -11.72
C PHE A 456 -64.08 6.61 -11.02
N PHE A 457 -64.07 5.73 -10.01
CA PHE A 457 -65.26 5.36 -9.26
C PHE A 457 -65.45 6.26 -8.03
N SER A 458 -66.02 7.44 -8.24
CA SER A 458 -66.30 8.43 -7.17
C SER A 458 -67.22 7.88 -6.06
N GLU A 459 -68.04 6.86 -6.33
CA GLU A 459 -68.92 6.22 -5.33
C GLU A 459 -68.16 5.39 -4.29
N ILE A 460 -66.92 4.96 -4.58
CA ILE A 460 -66.10 4.13 -3.69
C ILE A 460 -65.16 5.00 -2.82
N GLN A 461 -65.22 6.33 -2.93
CA GLN A 461 -64.30 7.24 -2.28
C GLN A 461 -64.57 7.34 -0.76
N SER A 462 -63.73 6.63 0.00
CA SER A 462 -63.72 6.60 1.46
C SER A 462 -62.36 7.07 1.99
N THR A 463 -62.26 7.38 3.28
CA THR A 463 -60.98 7.73 3.93
C THR A 463 -59.96 6.61 3.77
N ARG A 464 -60.41 5.34 3.84
CA ARG A 464 -59.59 4.15 3.61
C ARG A 464 -59.05 4.08 2.18
N THR A 465 -59.88 4.32 1.17
CA THR A 465 -59.46 4.25 -0.23
C THR A 465 -58.56 5.42 -0.63
N THR A 466 -58.68 6.56 0.07
CA THR A 466 -57.76 7.70 -0.07
C THR A 466 -56.35 7.37 0.45
N ILE A 467 -56.25 6.63 1.57
CA ILE A 467 -54.96 6.12 2.09
C ILE A 467 -54.32 5.14 1.10
N HIS A 468 -55.10 4.16 0.61
CA HIS A 468 -54.62 3.17 -0.37
C HIS A 468 -54.18 3.81 -1.68
N LYS A 469 -54.92 4.82 -2.17
CA LYS A 469 -54.55 5.61 -3.36
C LYS A 469 -53.18 6.27 -3.20
N ASN A 470 -52.89 6.87 -2.05
CA ASN A 470 -51.60 7.52 -1.81
C ASN A 470 -50.47 6.50 -1.67
N LEU A 471 -50.72 5.34 -1.03
CA LEU A 471 -49.78 4.22 -0.95
C LEU A 471 -49.41 3.68 -2.35
N CYS A 472 -50.42 3.37 -3.18
CA CYS A 472 -50.22 2.89 -4.54
C CYS A 472 -49.50 3.91 -5.42
N CYS A 473 -49.79 5.21 -5.25
CA CYS A 473 -49.13 6.28 -6.00
C CYS A 473 -47.63 6.39 -5.66
N ASN A 474 -47.26 6.28 -4.38
CA ASN A 474 -45.85 6.32 -3.97
C ASN A 474 -45.08 5.09 -4.45
N LEU A 475 -45.67 3.90 -4.39
CA LEU A 475 -45.05 2.68 -4.91
C LEU A 475 -44.88 2.73 -6.44
N PHE A 476 -45.88 3.24 -7.17
CA PHE A 476 -45.79 3.43 -8.61
C PHE A 476 -44.67 4.40 -9.01
N LEU A 477 -44.53 5.53 -8.29
CA LEU A 477 -43.46 6.50 -8.53
C LEU A 477 -42.07 5.93 -8.17
N ALA A 478 -41.97 5.14 -7.10
CA ALA A 478 -40.72 4.47 -6.73
C ALA A 478 -40.25 3.48 -7.83
N GLU A 479 -41.15 2.63 -8.32
CA GLU A 479 -40.86 1.66 -9.38
C GLU A 479 -40.50 2.34 -10.71
N LEU A 480 -41.17 3.44 -11.06
CA LEU A 480 -40.86 4.23 -12.24
C LEU A 480 -39.45 4.85 -12.15
N VAL A 481 -39.10 5.45 -11.00
CA VAL A 481 -37.77 6.03 -10.74
C VAL A 481 -36.69 4.94 -10.79
N PHE A 482 -36.97 3.76 -10.24
CA PHE A 482 -36.07 2.61 -10.30
C PHE A 482 -35.83 2.14 -11.74
N LEU A 483 -36.87 2.04 -12.57
CA LEU A 483 -36.76 1.65 -13.98
C LEU A 483 -35.88 2.62 -14.78
N VAL A 484 -36.05 3.92 -14.55
CA VAL A 484 -35.21 4.97 -15.17
C VAL A 484 -33.76 4.88 -14.69
N GLY A 485 -33.56 4.57 -13.41
CA GLY A 485 -32.24 4.44 -12.78
C GLY A 485 -31.37 3.31 -13.34
N ILE A 486 -31.95 2.19 -13.77
CA ILE A 486 -31.18 1.03 -14.29
C ILE A 486 -30.38 1.38 -15.55
N ASN A 487 -30.90 2.26 -16.41
CA ASN A 487 -30.35 2.48 -17.76
C ASN A 487 -29.35 3.65 -17.86
N THR A 488 -29.11 4.40 -16.77
CA THR A 488 -28.44 5.71 -16.83
C THR A 488 -27.32 5.83 -15.77
N ASN A 489 -26.28 5.01 -15.90
CA ASN A 489 -25.19 4.88 -14.91
C ASN A 489 -23.97 5.79 -15.14
N THR A 490 -24.02 6.76 -16.04
CA THR A 490 -22.80 7.48 -16.47
C THR A 490 -22.50 8.73 -15.64
N ASN A 491 -23.49 9.36 -15.01
CA ASN A 491 -23.32 10.62 -14.30
C ASN A 491 -23.50 10.47 -12.79
N LYS A 492 -22.44 10.78 -12.00
CA LYS A 492 -22.44 10.71 -10.53
C LYS A 492 -23.57 11.53 -9.88
N LEU A 493 -23.85 12.71 -10.44
CA LEU A 493 -24.92 13.60 -9.96
C LEU A 493 -26.32 13.00 -10.20
N PHE A 494 -26.51 12.36 -11.35
CA PHE A 494 -27.78 11.71 -11.69
C PHE A 494 -28.07 10.51 -10.77
N CYS A 495 -27.05 9.68 -10.52
CA CYS A 495 -27.13 8.54 -9.60
C CYS A 495 -27.51 8.97 -8.17
N SER A 496 -26.93 10.06 -7.67
CA SER A 496 -27.24 10.63 -6.36
C SER A 496 -28.70 11.10 -6.24
N ILE A 497 -29.21 11.77 -7.28
CA ILE A 497 -30.61 12.24 -7.33
C ILE A 497 -31.60 11.08 -7.33
N ILE A 498 -31.36 10.06 -8.17
CA ILE A 498 -32.22 8.86 -8.24
C ILE A 498 -32.25 8.13 -6.89
N ALA A 499 -31.10 7.98 -6.23
CA ALA A 499 -31.02 7.37 -4.90
C ALA A 499 -31.83 8.15 -3.85
N GLY A 500 -31.75 9.50 -3.87
CA GLY A 500 -32.50 10.37 -2.98
C GLY A 500 -34.01 10.25 -3.18
N LEU A 501 -34.45 10.26 -4.44
CA LEU A 501 -35.86 10.08 -4.80
C LEU A 501 -36.39 8.71 -4.38
N LEU A 502 -35.62 7.65 -4.62
CA LEU A 502 -36.00 6.29 -4.24
C LEU A 502 -36.17 6.15 -2.71
N HIS A 503 -35.23 6.71 -1.93
CA HIS A 503 -35.32 6.72 -0.46
C HIS A 503 -36.58 7.45 0.02
N TYR A 504 -36.90 8.61 -0.57
CA TYR A 504 -38.11 9.36 -0.23
C TYR A 504 -39.40 8.58 -0.51
N PHE A 505 -39.55 8.01 -1.71
CA PHE A 505 -40.78 7.31 -2.08
C PHE A 505 -41.02 6.03 -1.27
N PHE A 506 -39.98 5.27 -0.94
CA PHE A 506 -40.13 4.09 -0.07
C PHE A 506 -40.47 4.46 1.37
N LEU A 507 -39.85 5.52 1.92
CA LEU A 507 -40.17 5.98 3.26
C LEU A 507 -41.57 6.59 3.35
N ALA A 508 -42.02 7.26 2.29
CA ALA A 508 -43.41 7.70 2.16
C ALA A 508 -44.37 6.52 2.10
N ALA A 509 -44.08 5.49 1.28
CA ALA A 509 -44.90 4.27 1.23
C ALA A 509 -45.00 3.61 2.62
N PHE A 510 -43.89 3.51 3.36
CA PHE A 510 -43.87 3.00 4.73
C PHE A 510 -44.73 3.84 5.68
N ALA A 511 -44.61 5.17 5.64
CA ALA A 511 -45.43 6.05 6.47
C ALA A 511 -46.94 5.90 6.19
N TRP A 512 -47.33 5.78 4.92
CA TRP A 512 -48.73 5.54 4.53
C TRP A 512 -49.24 4.17 4.97
N MET A 513 -48.39 3.13 4.96
CA MET A 513 -48.71 1.81 5.50
C MET A 513 -48.91 1.84 7.03
N CYS A 514 -48.07 2.58 7.77
CA CYS A 514 -48.26 2.78 9.20
C CYS A 514 -49.57 3.53 9.51
N ILE A 515 -49.90 4.55 8.72
CA ILE A 515 -51.17 5.30 8.84
C ILE A 515 -52.36 4.36 8.62
N GLU A 516 -52.28 3.45 7.66
CA GLU A 516 -53.31 2.42 7.43
C GLU A 516 -53.49 1.50 8.65
N GLY A 517 -52.38 1.02 9.24
CA GLY A 517 -52.42 0.19 10.45
C GLY A 517 -53.05 0.90 11.65
N ILE A 518 -52.69 2.17 11.87
CA ILE A 518 -53.30 3.01 12.92
C ILE A 518 -54.79 3.24 12.65
N HIS A 519 -55.17 3.48 11.40
CA HIS A 519 -56.56 3.67 11.00
C HIS A 519 -57.41 2.41 11.23
N LEU A 520 -56.88 1.22 10.91
CA LEU A 520 -57.54 -0.06 11.21
C LEU A 520 -57.72 -0.26 12.72
N TYR A 521 -56.68 0.00 13.52
CA TYR A 521 -56.73 -0.10 14.97
C TYR A 521 -57.80 0.81 15.59
N LEU A 522 -57.87 2.08 15.15
CA LEU A 522 -58.86 3.03 15.64
C LEU A 522 -60.31 2.67 15.28
N ILE A 523 -60.52 1.97 14.15
CA ILE A 523 -61.84 1.42 13.81
C ILE A 523 -62.23 0.29 14.76
N VAL A 524 -61.29 -0.60 15.10
CA VAL A 524 -61.55 -1.75 15.98
C VAL A 524 -61.83 -1.33 17.42
N VAL A 525 -61.12 -0.34 17.95
CA VAL A 525 -61.28 0.13 19.34
C VAL A 525 -62.54 1.00 19.51
N GLY A 526 -63.25 1.34 18.43
CA GLY A 526 -64.61 1.89 18.50
C GLY A 526 -64.73 3.29 19.12
N VAL A 527 -63.65 4.06 19.19
CA VAL A 527 -63.69 5.43 19.73
C VAL A 527 -64.29 6.37 18.67
N ILE A 528 -65.29 7.17 19.05
CA ILE A 528 -65.87 8.21 18.19
C ILE A 528 -64.80 9.29 17.97
N TYR A 529 -64.00 9.15 16.90
CA TYR A 529 -62.99 10.13 16.52
C TYR A 529 -63.54 11.12 15.50
N ASN A 530 -63.10 12.38 15.59
CA ASN A 530 -63.54 13.44 14.69
C ASN A 530 -62.92 13.26 13.29
N LYS A 531 -63.73 12.80 12.32
CA LYS A 531 -63.30 12.41 10.96
C LYS A 531 -62.56 13.53 10.19
N GLY A 532 -62.86 14.80 10.45
CA GLY A 532 -62.28 15.94 9.72
C GLY A 532 -60.87 16.34 10.17
N PHE A 533 -60.57 16.23 11.47
CA PHE A 533 -59.28 16.66 12.03
C PHE A 533 -58.14 15.71 11.65
N LEU A 534 -58.42 14.40 11.59
CA LEU A 534 -57.43 13.38 11.30
C LEU A 534 -56.98 13.37 9.83
N HIS A 535 -57.91 13.67 8.90
CA HIS A 535 -57.64 13.61 7.47
C HIS A 535 -56.61 14.64 7.00
N LYS A 536 -56.62 15.85 7.59
CA LYS A 536 -55.64 16.90 7.29
C LYS A 536 -54.27 16.57 7.90
N ASN A 537 -54.25 15.93 9.06
CA ASN A 537 -53.01 15.53 9.74
C ASN A 537 -52.33 14.34 9.03
N PHE A 538 -53.07 13.43 8.40
CA PHE A 538 -52.48 12.30 7.66
C PHE A 538 -51.54 12.72 6.53
N TYR A 539 -51.87 13.77 5.77
CA TYR A 539 -50.98 14.25 4.71
C TYR A 539 -49.70 14.86 5.26
N ILE A 540 -49.78 15.53 6.41
CA ILE A 540 -48.60 16.08 7.10
C ILE A 540 -47.72 14.91 7.56
N PHE A 541 -48.26 13.91 8.24
CA PHE A 541 -47.45 12.77 8.69
C PHE A 541 -46.94 11.88 7.55
N GLY A 542 -47.75 11.64 6.52
CA GLY A 542 -47.42 10.73 5.42
C GLY A 542 -46.37 11.25 4.44
N TYR A 543 -46.24 12.58 4.27
CA TYR A 543 -45.28 13.17 3.32
C TYR A 543 -44.23 14.07 3.99
N LEU A 544 -44.57 14.82 5.04
CA LEU A 544 -43.63 15.74 5.68
C LEU A 544 -42.59 14.99 6.53
N SER A 545 -43.00 13.94 7.25
CA SER A 545 -42.07 13.14 8.07
C SER A 545 -40.98 12.47 7.21
N PRO A 546 -41.31 11.77 6.10
CA PRO A 546 -40.29 11.26 5.19
C PRO A 546 -39.37 12.34 4.59
N ALA A 547 -39.92 13.50 4.24
CA ALA A 547 -39.13 14.61 3.68
C ALA A 547 -38.09 15.16 4.68
N VAL A 548 -38.47 15.29 5.95
CA VAL A 548 -37.55 15.74 7.02
C VAL A 548 -36.45 14.72 7.26
N VAL A 549 -36.78 13.43 7.29
CA VAL A 549 -35.79 12.34 7.47
C VAL A 549 -34.78 12.34 6.32
N VAL A 550 -35.26 12.35 5.07
CA VAL A 550 -34.38 12.37 3.90
C VAL A 550 -33.55 13.65 3.84
N GLY A 551 -34.12 14.81 4.18
CA GLY A 551 -33.40 16.08 4.26
C GLY A 551 -32.26 16.05 5.28
N PHE A 552 -32.49 15.46 6.46
CA PHE A 552 -31.47 15.29 7.48
C PHE A 552 -30.39 14.28 7.04
N SER A 553 -30.79 13.14 6.47
CA SER A 553 -29.87 12.14 5.93
C SER A 553 -29.02 12.69 4.78
N ALA A 554 -29.58 13.51 3.90
CA ALA A 554 -28.85 14.16 2.80
C ALA A 554 -27.87 15.23 3.31
N SER A 555 -28.26 16.00 4.35
CA SER A 555 -27.41 17.04 4.93
C SER A 555 -26.20 16.48 5.69
N LEU A 556 -26.36 15.36 6.40
CA LEU A 556 -25.26 14.69 7.10
C LEU A 556 -24.46 13.75 6.20
N GLY A 557 -25.09 13.22 5.15
CA GLY A 557 -24.58 12.11 4.36
C GLY A 557 -24.32 12.42 2.88
N TYR A 558 -24.14 13.68 2.47
CA TYR A 558 -23.96 14.04 1.04
C TYR A 558 -22.82 13.25 0.36
N ARG A 559 -21.79 12.85 1.12
CA ARG A 559 -20.67 12.01 0.64
C ARG A 559 -21.03 10.52 0.45
N TYR A 560 -22.08 10.04 1.10
CA TYR A 560 -22.56 8.64 0.99
C TYR A 560 -23.60 8.47 -0.13
N TYR A 561 -24.32 9.55 -0.48
CA TYR A 561 -25.19 9.61 -1.65
C TYR A 561 -24.39 9.78 -2.96
N GLY A 562 -23.75 8.71 -3.42
CA GLY A 562 -23.06 8.72 -4.72
C GLY A 562 -21.83 7.81 -4.85
N THR A 563 -21.63 6.85 -3.94
CA THR A 563 -20.67 5.76 -4.15
C THR A 563 -21.38 4.57 -4.81
N THR A 564 -20.82 4.08 -5.92
CA THR A 564 -21.32 2.91 -6.66
C THR A 564 -21.43 1.65 -5.78
N LYS A 565 -20.57 1.52 -4.75
CA LYS A 565 -20.60 0.41 -3.78
C LYS A 565 -21.77 0.49 -2.80
N VAL A 566 -22.14 1.68 -2.31
CA VAL A 566 -23.25 1.83 -1.36
C VAL A 566 -24.58 1.75 -2.09
N LEU A 567 -24.70 2.27 -3.31
CA LEU A 567 -25.92 2.12 -4.11
C LEU A 567 -26.24 0.64 -4.37
N ILE A 568 -25.23 -0.17 -4.74
CA ILE A 568 -25.41 -1.61 -4.95
C ILE A 568 -25.64 -2.35 -3.64
N SER A 569 -24.97 -2.00 -2.54
CA SER A 569 -25.22 -2.61 -1.21
C SER A 569 -26.61 -2.26 -0.67
N TRP A 570 -27.08 -1.01 -0.80
CA TRP A 570 -28.43 -0.60 -0.41
C TRP A 570 -29.51 -1.16 -1.34
N LEU A 571 -29.26 -1.20 -2.66
CA LEU A 571 -30.18 -1.80 -3.63
C LEU A 571 -30.22 -3.33 -3.49
N LEU A 572 -29.11 -3.99 -3.14
CA LEU A 572 -29.08 -5.42 -2.83
C LEU A 572 -29.72 -5.69 -1.47
N ASP A 573 -29.50 -4.88 -0.44
CA ASP A 573 -30.21 -5.01 0.83
C ASP A 573 -31.73 -4.77 0.68
N LEU A 574 -32.15 -3.88 -0.22
CA LEU A 574 -33.56 -3.70 -0.60
C LEU A 574 -34.09 -4.82 -1.51
N SER A 575 -33.25 -5.38 -2.39
CA SER A 575 -33.59 -6.52 -3.26
C SER A 575 -33.56 -7.86 -2.52
N TYR A 576 -32.84 -7.96 -1.39
CA TYR A 576 -33.01 -8.99 -0.37
C TYR A 576 -34.25 -8.61 0.43
N THR A 577 -35.40 -8.74 -0.23
CA THR A 577 -36.74 -8.76 0.35
C THR A 577 -36.88 -9.87 1.40
N LYS A 578 -36.26 -9.69 2.57
CA LYS A 578 -36.70 -10.25 3.85
C LYS A 578 -37.85 -9.45 4.45
N PHE A 579 -38.26 -8.33 3.83
CA PHE A 579 -39.41 -7.56 4.28
C PHE A 579 -40.71 -7.88 3.52
N PHE A 580 -40.66 -8.17 2.21
CA PHE A 580 -41.87 -8.51 1.43
C PHE A 580 -42.31 -9.98 1.53
N VAL A 581 -41.40 -10.93 1.80
CA VAL A 581 -41.78 -12.35 1.96
C VAL A 581 -42.35 -12.63 3.36
N THR A 582 -42.06 -11.79 4.36
CA THR A 582 -42.47 -12.03 5.76
C THR A 582 -43.81 -11.37 6.12
N LEU A 583 -44.39 -10.56 5.22
CA LEU A 583 -45.69 -9.90 5.43
C LEU A 583 -46.80 -10.43 4.50
N GLN A 584 -46.51 -11.48 3.72
CA GLN A 584 -47.50 -12.18 2.90
C GLN A 584 -47.60 -13.68 3.25
N GLY A 585 -47.21 -14.03 4.47
CA GLY A 585 -47.41 -15.34 5.11
C GLY A 585 -48.49 -15.28 6.18
#